data_AF-A0A925NXD6-F1
#
_entry.id   AF-A0A925NXD6-F1
#
_cell.length_a   1.000
_cell.length_b   1.000
_cell.length_c   1.000
_cell.angle_alpha   90.00
_cell.angle_beta   90.00
_cell.angle_gamma   90.00
#
_symmetry.space_group_name_H-M   'P 1'
#
loop_
_entity.id
_entity.type
_entity.pdbx_description
1 polymer ?
#
loop_
_entity_poly.entity_id
_entity_poly.type
_entity_poly.pdbx_seq_one_letter_code
_entity_poly.pdbx_strand_id
1 'polypeptide(L)'
;MNRIPPTIRLEMSAIHESLATAVANGSLLESAQSNITALLGGTTSAIAPLAVQQLVDAGEWDELNDRFFKTLAFGTGGLRGRTIGRVVTKAEQGTGGPNGRPEHPCTGTATMNYYNLSRAVRGLIAYARQFAGPDRKPVLVFAHDTRHFSRDFAEFCAKVTADLGGDAYLFEGARSTPQLSFAVRELRADAGVVLTASHNP
;
A
#
# COMPACT_ATOMS: atom_id res chain seq x y z
N MET A 1 26.16 -16.91 6.13
CA MET A 1 25.18 -16.88 5.02
C MET A 1 23.93 -17.57 5.50
N ASN A 2 22.84 -16.82 5.71
CA ASN A 2 21.57 -17.43 6.11
C ASN A 2 20.91 -18.04 4.88
N ARG A 3 20.58 -19.33 4.96
CA ARG A 3 19.77 -20.01 3.95
C ARG A 3 18.38 -19.39 3.95
N ILE A 4 17.97 -18.89 2.79
CA ILE A 4 16.58 -18.51 2.52
C ILE A 4 15.76 -19.81 2.57
N PRO A 5 14.72 -19.91 3.42
CA PRO A 5 13.87 -21.09 3.45
C PRO A 5 13.20 -21.29 2.08
N PRO A 6 12.89 -22.54 1.68
CA PRO A 6 12.21 -22.79 0.43
C PRO A 6 10.91 -21.99 0.41
N THR A 7 10.76 -21.14 -0.61
CA THR A 7 9.51 -20.43 -0.88
C THR A 7 8.42 -21.49 -0.89
N ILE A 8 7.45 -21.39 0.03
CA ILE A 8 6.19 -22.13 -0.11
C ILE A 8 5.66 -21.72 -1.48
N ARG A 9 5.78 -22.60 -2.48
CA ARG A 9 5.07 -22.44 -3.74
C ARG A 9 3.60 -22.60 -3.37
N LEU A 10 2.97 -21.48 -3.04
CA LEU A 10 1.52 -21.41 -3.00
C LEU A 10 1.06 -21.88 -4.37
N GLU A 11 0.25 -22.93 -4.40
CA GLU A 11 -0.38 -23.39 -5.62
C GLU A 11 -1.38 -22.33 -6.07
N MET A 12 -0.91 -21.39 -6.89
CA MET A 12 -1.74 -20.33 -7.44
C MET A 12 -2.98 -20.90 -8.15
N SER A 13 -2.88 -22.08 -8.77
CA SER A 13 -4.01 -22.81 -9.35
C SER A 13 -5.18 -22.97 -8.36
N ALA A 14 -4.92 -23.41 -7.13
CA ALA A 14 -5.95 -23.67 -6.13
C ALA A 14 -6.69 -22.39 -5.69
N ILE A 15 -5.96 -21.27 -5.56
CA ILE A 15 -6.59 -19.96 -5.28
C ILE A 15 -7.51 -19.57 -6.43
N HIS A 16 -7.05 -19.66 -7.68
CA HIS A 16 -7.85 -19.24 -8.83
C HIS A 16 -9.15 -20.05 -8.97
N GLU A 17 -9.11 -21.37 -8.73
CA GLU A 17 -10.29 -22.24 -8.74
C GLU A 17 -11.28 -21.89 -7.61
N SER A 18 -10.77 -21.61 -6.42
CA SER A 18 -11.61 -21.21 -5.28
C SER A 18 -12.30 -19.87 -5.53
N LEU A 19 -11.57 -18.89 -6.07
CA LEU A 19 -12.13 -17.59 -6.46
C LEU A 19 -13.18 -17.76 -7.57
N ALA A 20 -12.94 -18.59 -8.57
CA ALA A 20 -13.89 -18.84 -9.66
C ALA A 20 -15.19 -19.48 -9.15
N THR A 21 -15.07 -20.42 -8.21
CA THR A 21 -16.22 -21.06 -7.55
C THR A 21 -17.01 -20.06 -6.72
N ALA A 22 -16.33 -19.18 -5.97
CA ALA A 22 -16.95 -18.13 -5.17
C ALA A 22 -17.65 -17.06 -6.03
N VAL A 23 -17.15 -16.76 -7.23
CA VAL A 23 -17.86 -15.89 -8.19
C VAL A 23 -19.10 -16.61 -8.72
N ALA A 24 -18.97 -17.87 -9.14
CA ALA A 24 -20.08 -18.64 -9.71
C ALA A 24 -21.25 -18.82 -8.73
N ASN A 25 -20.98 -18.88 -7.42
CA ASN A 25 -22.01 -18.98 -6.39
C ASN A 25 -22.46 -17.62 -5.81
N GLY A 26 -21.90 -16.51 -6.30
CA GLY A 26 -22.29 -15.14 -5.90
C GLY A 26 -21.67 -14.62 -4.60
N SER A 27 -20.75 -15.35 -3.97
CA SER A 27 -20.10 -14.91 -2.73
C SER A 27 -18.98 -13.88 -2.98
N LEU A 28 -18.34 -13.93 -4.15
CA LEU A 28 -17.27 -13.01 -4.55
C LEU A 28 -17.67 -12.20 -5.79
N LEU A 29 -17.37 -10.91 -5.80
CA LEU A 29 -17.57 -10.05 -6.96
C LEU A 29 -16.56 -10.39 -8.08
N GLU A 30 -17.00 -10.37 -9.33
CA GLU A 30 -16.11 -10.52 -10.50
C GLU A 30 -14.97 -9.50 -10.51
N SER A 31 -15.25 -8.26 -10.08
CA SER A 31 -14.24 -7.22 -9.94
C SER A 31 -13.21 -7.55 -8.86
N ALA A 32 -13.63 -8.17 -7.76
CA ALA A 32 -12.75 -8.62 -6.70
C ALA A 32 -11.82 -9.73 -7.19
N GLN A 33 -12.36 -10.75 -7.87
CA GLN A 33 -11.55 -11.80 -8.50
C GLN A 33 -10.52 -11.20 -9.47
N SER A 34 -10.95 -10.32 -10.37
CA SER A 34 -10.07 -9.68 -11.36
C SER A 34 -8.92 -8.92 -10.69
N ASN A 35 -9.22 -8.16 -9.65
CA ASN A 35 -8.22 -7.39 -8.91
C ASN A 35 -7.28 -8.25 -8.06
N ILE A 36 -7.77 -9.35 -7.48
CA ILE A 36 -6.94 -10.33 -6.76
C ILE A 36 -5.95 -10.97 -7.74
N THR A 37 -6.43 -11.48 -8.86
CA THR A 37 -5.60 -12.10 -9.91
C THR A 37 -4.52 -11.13 -10.41
N ALA A 38 -4.90 -9.89 -10.72
CA ALA A 38 -3.96 -8.87 -11.17
C ALA A 38 -2.89 -8.56 -10.11
N LEU A 39 -3.28 -8.45 -8.83
CA LEU A 39 -2.33 -8.20 -7.74
C LEU A 39 -1.38 -9.39 -7.55
N LEU A 40 -1.88 -10.62 -7.50
CA LEU A 40 -1.06 -11.81 -7.29
C LEU A 40 -0.10 -12.08 -8.45
N GLY A 41 -0.51 -11.79 -9.69
CA GLY A 41 0.35 -11.95 -10.86
C GLY A 41 1.53 -10.98 -10.94
N GLY A 42 1.45 -9.82 -10.25
CA GLY A 42 2.46 -8.76 -10.32
C GLY A 42 3.15 -8.42 -8.99
N THR A 43 2.75 -9.03 -7.87
CA THR A 43 3.27 -8.67 -6.55
C THR A 43 4.65 -9.27 -6.28
N THR A 44 5.52 -8.48 -5.64
CA THR A 44 6.77 -8.94 -5.03
C THR A 44 6.65 -9.10 -3.51
N SER A 45 5.48 -8.80 -2.94
CA SER A 45 5.21 -8.95 -1.51
C SER A 45 5.06 -10.42 -1.14
N ALA A 46 5.84 -10.87 -0.15
CA ALA A 46 5.66 -12.19 0.45
C ALA A 46 4.33 -12.31 1.23
N ILE A 47 3.77 -11.18 1.70
CA ILE A 47 2.57 -11.16 2.54
C ILE A 47 1.29 -11.27 1.72
N ALA A 48 1.24 -10.64 0.55
CA ALA A 48 0.00 -10.52 -0.21
C ALA A 48 -0.60 -11.88 -0.64
N PRO A 49 0.19 -12.83 -1.20
CA PRO A 49 -0.33 -14.16 -1.52
C PRO A 49 -0.80 -14.94 -0.28
N LEU A 50 -0.08 -14.84 0.84
CA LEU A 50 -0.43 -15.52 2.08
C LEU A 50 -1.73 -14.96 2.70
N ALA A 51 -1.88 -13.63 2.70
CA ALA A 51 -3.08 -12.98 3.22
C ALA A 51 -4.32 -13.35 2.38
N VAL A 52 -4.21 -13.34 1.05
CA VAL A 52 -5.31 -13.76 0.17
C VAL A 52 -5.66 -15.23 0.39
N GLN A 53 -4.67 -16.12 0.42
CA GLN A 53 -4.91 -17.55 0.69
C GLN A 53 -5.63 -17.76 2.02
N GLN A 54 -5.18 -17.10 3.09
CA GLN A 54 -5.80 -17.25 4.41
C GLN A 54 -7.26 -16.78 4.46
N LEU A 55 -7.61 -15.73 3.72
CA LEU A 55 -9.02 -15.29 3.60
C LEU A 55 -9.85 -16.26 2.78
N VAL A 56 -9.29 -16.80 1.68
CA VAL A 56 -9.94 -17.82 0.84
C VAL A 56 -10.21 -19.10 1.65
N ASP A 57 -9.20 -19.61 2.35
CA ASP A 57 -9.30 -20.82 3.17
C ASP A 57 -10.33 -20.68 4.30
N ALA A 58 -10.47 -19.47 4.84
CA ALA A 58 -11.44 -19.15 5.88
C ALA A 58 -12.85 -18.85 5.33
N GLY A 59 -13.03 -18.75 4.01
CA GLY A 59 -14.30 -18.38 3.40
C GLY A 59 -14.71 -16.92 3.64
N GLU A 60 -13.74 -16.03 3.87
CA GLU A 60 -13.95 -14.61 4.20
C GLU A 60 -14.22 -13.76 2.94
N TRP A 61 -15.23 -14.17 2.17
CA TRP A 61 -15.55 -13.59 0.86
C TRP A 61 -15.97 -12.12 0.94
N ASP A 62 -16.71 -11.74 1.97
CA ASP A 62 -17.11 -10.34 2.20
C ASP A 62 -15.90 -9.44 2.46
N GLU A 63 -14.91 -9.92 3.21
CA GLU A 63 -13.68 -9.17 3.44
C GLU A 63 -12.81 -9.09 2.19
N LEU A 64 -12.78 -10.14 1.35
CA LEU A 64 -12.15 -10.09 0.03
C LEU A 64 -12.88 -9.08 -0.88
N ASN A 65 -14.21 -9.05 -0.89
CA ASN A 65 -14.97 -8.05 -1.63
C ASN A 65 -14.62 -6.64 -1.16
N ASP A 66 -14.64 -6.36 0.15
CA ASP A 66 -14.25 -5.05 0.68
C ASP A 66 -12.83 -4.63 0.26
N ARG A 67 -11.89 -5.57 0.22
CA ARG A 67 -10.48 -5.32 -0.09
C ARG A 67 -10.20 -5.17 -1.58
N PHE A 68 -11.02 -5.76 -2.45
CA PHE A 68 -10.70 -5.93 -3.87
C PHE A 68 -11.80 -5.50 -4.84
N PHE A 69 -12.97 -5.01 -4.39
CA PHE A 69 -14.06 -4.61 -5.30
C PHE A 69 -13.67 -3.52 -6.32
N LYS A 70 -12.64 -2.73 -6.01
CA LYS A 70 -12.09 -1.69 -6.88
C LYS A 70 -10.58 -1.53 -6.70
N THR A 71 -10.00 -0.73 -7.57
CA THR A 71 -8.67 -0.17 -7.36
C THR A 71 -8.79 1.21 -6.71
N LEU A 72 -7.99 1.47 -5.66
CA LEU A 72 -7.97 2.74 -4.98
C LEU A 72 -7.55 3.86 -5.96
N ALA A 73 -8.34 4.93 -5.99
CA ALA A 73 -8.13 6.08 -6.87
C ALA A 73 -7.80 7.33 -6.06
N PHE A 74 -7.02 8.23 -6.66
CA PHE A 74 -6.74 9.55 -6.10
C PHE A 74 -7.96 10.45 -6.23
N GLY A 75 -8.50 10.92 -5.10
CA GLY A 75 -9.60 11.90 -5.06
C GLY A 75 -9.13 13.28 -4.57
N THR A 76 -10.09 14.17 -4.33
CA THR A 76 -9.83 15.53 -3.80
C THR A 76 -9.08 15.51 -2.46
N GLY A 77 -9.35 14.51 -1.63
CA GLY A 77 -8.68 14.29 -0.33
C GLY A 77 -7.44 13.40 -0.40
N GLY A 78 -6.92 13.12 -1.60
CA GLY A 78 -5.82 12.19 -1.84
C GLY A 78 -6.29 10.73 -1.97
N LEU A 79 -5.34 9.81 -1.76
CA LEU A 79 -5.57 8.36 -1.79
C LEU A 79 -5.92 7.87 -0.38
N ARG A 80 -7.15 7.37 -0.17
CA ARG A 80 -7.65 6.95 1.15
C ARG A 80 -8.33 5.58 1.12
N GLY A 81 -8.12 4.80 2.17
CA GLY A 81 -8.65 3.45 2.36
C GLY A 81 -8.23 2.90 3.71
N ARG A 82 -8.85 1.79 4.14
CA ARG A 82 -8.49 1.12 5.41
C ARG A 82 -7.04 0.62 5.35
N THR A 83 -6.31 0.70 6.46
CA THR A 83 -4.97 0.11 6.60
C THR A 83 -4.99 -1.22 7.35
N ILE A 84 -6.05 -1.47 8.11
CA ILE A 84 -6.29 -2.72 8.85
C ILE A 84 -7.64 -3.26 8.38
N GLY A 85 -7.68 -4.54 8.03
CA GLY A 85 -8.92 -5.21 7.62
C GLY A 85 -9.79 -5.57 8.80
N ARG A 86 -11.07 -5.90 8.55
CA ARG A 86 -11.96 -6.41 9.62
C ARG A 86 -11.48 -7.76 10.13
N VAL A 87 -10.97 -8.58 9.21
CA VAL A 87 -10.36 -9.88 9.50
C VAL A 87 -8.85 -9.74 9.32
N VAL A 88 -8.09 -9.68 10.42
CA VAL A 88 -6.62 -9.64 10.35
C VAL A 88 -6.11 -11.06 10.13
N THR A 89 -5.45 -11.29 8.99
CA THR A 89 -4.86 -12.59 8.67
C THR A 89 -3.60 -12.83 9.52
N LYS A 90 -3.20 -14.10 9.72
CA LYS A 90 -1.95 -14.41 10.44
C LYS A 90 -0.73 -13.82 9.73
N ALA A 91 -0.76 -13.79 8.40
CA ALA A 91 0.30 -13.20 7.58
C ALA A 91 0.42 -11.69 7.80
N GLU A 92 -0.71 -10.98 7.94
CA GLU A 92 -0.71 -9.54 8.22
C GLU A 92 -0.38 -9.23 9.69
N GLN A 93 -0.86 -10.07 10.61
CA GLN A 93 -0.57 -9.96 12.03
C GLN A 93 0.94 -9.99 12.29
N GLY A 94 1.65 -10.94 11.68
CA GLY A 94 3.09 -11.11 11.87
C GLY A 94 3.45 -11.25 13.35
N THR A 95 4.48 -10.54 13.81
CA THR A 95 4.80 -10.44 15.26
C THR A 95 3.95 -9.40 15.99
N GLY A 96 3.06 -8.70 15.28
CA GLY A 96 2.35 -7.53 15.79
C GLY A 96 3.22 -6.29 15.88
N GLY A 97 2.57 -5.15 16.05
CA GLY A 97 3.18 -3.85 16.25
C GLY A 97 2.66 -3.14 17.49
N PRO A 98 3.12 -1.90 17.74
CA PRO A 98 2.71 -1.10 18.89
C PRO A 98 1.19 -0.97 18.99
N ASN A 99 0.66 -0.98 20.22
CA ASN A 99 -0.76 -0.82 20.51
C ASN A 99 -1.66 -1.88 19.83
N GLY A 100 -1.13 -3.10 19.61
CA GLY A 100 -1.90 -4.21 19.05
C GLY A 100 -2.17 -4.13 17.56
N ARG A 101 -1.56 -3.17 16.84
CA ARG A 101 -1.67 -3.12 15.37
C ARG A 101 -1.02 -4.37 14.74
N PRO A 102 -1.48 -4.83 13.57
CA PRO A 102 -0.74 -5.83 12.79
C PRO A 102 0.64 -5.32 12.39
N GLU A 103 1.58 -6.25 12.13
CA GLU A 103 2.90 -5.90 11.61
C GLU A 103 2.80 -5.27 10.21
N HIS A 104 1.89 -5.78 9.37
CA HIS A 104 1.70 -5.33 8.00
C HIS A 104 0.29 -4.74 7.78
N PRO A 105 0.15 -3.72 6.91
CA PRO A 105 -1.17 -3.23 6.51
C PRO A 105 -1.92 -4.30 5.71
N CYS A 106 -3.24 -4.20 5.67
CA CYS A 106 -4.04 -5.19 4.97
C CYS A 106 -3.83 -5.19 3.46
N THR A 107 -3.78 -6.38 2.88
CA THR A 107 -3.64 -6.59 1.43
C THR A 107 -4.96 -6.30 0.74
N GLY A 108 -4.96 -5.49 -0.31
CA GLY A 108 -6.16 -5.16 -1.07
C GLY A 108 -5.93 -4.06 -2.09
N THR A 109 -6.57 -4.15 -3.25
CA THR A 109 -6.52 -3.06 -4.25
C THR A 109 -7.36 -1.86 -3.81
N ALA A 110 -8.35 -2.05 -2.94
CA ALA A 110 -9.22 -1.03 -2.35
C ALA A 110 -8.80 -0.62 -0.93
N THR A 111 -7.59 -0.96 -0.48
CA THR A 111 -7.06 -0.62 0.86
C THR A 111 -5.78 0.24 0.77
N MET A 112 -5.39 0.89 1.87
CA MET A 112 -4.13 1.61 1.95
C MET A 112 -3.01 0.68 2.41
N ASN A 113 -2.05 0.44 1.52
CA ASN A 113 -0.93 -0.47 1.72
C ASN A 113 0.25 -0.09 0.82
N TYR A 114 1.37 -0.80 0.97
CA TYR A 114 2.60 -0.56 0.21
C TYR A 114 2.42 -0.71 -1.32
N TYR A 115 1.52 -1.60 -1.78
CA TYR A 115 1.23 -1.76 -3.21
C TYR A 115 0.64 -0.47 -3.79
N ASN A 116 -0.39 0.08 -3.16
CA ASN A 116 -1.03 1.32 -3.62
C ASN A 116 -0.13 2.56 -3.45
N LEU A 117 0.67 2.61 -2.38
CA LEU A 117 1.66 3.68 -2.19
C LEU A 117 2.75 3.66 -3.27
N SER A 118 3.29 2.48 -3.59
CA SER A 118 4.31 2.33 -4.64
C SER A 118 3.79 2.84 -5.98
N ARG A 119 2.56 2.48 -6.35
CA ARG A 119 1.89 2.96 -7.57
C ARG A 119 1.77 4.48 -7.60
N ALA A 120 1.30 5.07 -6.50
CA ALA A 120 1.13 6.52 -6.38
C ALA A 120 2.47 7.27 -6.47
N VAL A 121 3.48 6.85 -5.72
CA VAL A 121 4.79 7.51 -5.67
C VAL A 121 5.53 7.39 -7.00
N ARG A 122 5.47 6.23 -7.67
CA ARG A 122 5.99 6.05 -9.04
C ARG A 122 5.39 7.04 -10.02
N GLY A 123 4.06 7.19 -9.98
CA GLY A 123 3.35 8.18 -10.81
C GLY A 123 3.77 9.61 -10.49
N LEU A 124 3.85 9.97 -9.20
CA LEU A 124 4.25 11.31 -8.77
C LEU A 124 5.67 11.66 -9.20
N ILE A 125 6.64 10.74 -9.08
CA ILE A 125 8.03 10.99 -9.50
C ILE A 125 8.12 11.11 -11.02
N ALA A 126 7.43 10.24 -11.76
CA ALA A 126 7.39 10.33 -13.22
C ALA A 126 6.82 11.68 -13.67
N TYR A 127 5.79 12.18 -13.00
CA TYR A 127 5.22 13.49 -13.24
C TYR A 127 6.19 14.61 -12.86
N ALA A 128 6.72 14.62 -11.62
CA ALA A 128 7.64 15.64 -11.13
C ALA A 128 8.89 15.77 -12.02
N ARG A 129 9.40 14.66 -12.55
CA ARG A 129 10.54 14.64 -13.48
C ARG A 129 10.29 15.42 -14.76
N GLN A 130 9.05 15.52 -15.24
CA GLN A 130 8.71 16.30 -16.43
C GLN A 130 8.88 17.82 -16.20
N PHE A 131 8.70 18.28 -14.96
CA PHE A 131 8.85 19.69 -14.57
C PHE A 131 10.22 19.98 -13.98
N ALA A 132 10.93 18.94 -13.53
CA ALA A 132 12.27 19.09 -13.01
C ALA A 132 13.27 19.52 -14.09
N GLY A 133 13.06 19.08 -15.32
CA GLY A 133 14.05 19.19 -16.38
C GLY A 133 15.08 18.06 -16.33
N PRO A 134 15.86 17.88 -17.40
CA PRO A 134 16.71 16.69 -17.57
C PRO A 134 17.89 16.63 -16.58
N ASP A 135 18.37 17.77 -16.08
CA ASP A 135 19.65 17.88 -15.37
C ASP A 135 19.55 17.85 -13.84
N ARG A 136 18.34 17.66 -13.29
CA ARG A 136 18.15 17.58 -11.84
C ARG A 136 17.26 16.41 -11.43
N LYS A 137 17.51 15.90 -10.23
CA LYS A 137 16.64 14.92 -9.62
C LYS A 137 15.34 15.59 -9.14
N PRO A 138 14.18 14.94 -9.28
CA PRO A 138 12.96 15.38 -8.60
C PRO A 138 13.17 15.33 -7.09
N VAL A 139 12.77 16.38 -6.39
CA VAL A 139 12.87 16.51 -4.93
C VAL A 139 11.48 16.41 -4.32
N LEU A 140 11.26 15.44 -3.44
CA LEU A 140 9.98 15.24 -2.75
C LEU A 140 10.16 15.39 -1.23
N VAL A 141 9.19 16.01 -0.57
CA VAL A 141 9.14 16.14 0.90
C VAL A 141 8.01 15.27 1.45
N PHE A 142 8.31 14.48 2.48
CA PHE A 142 7.39 13.54 3.10
C PHE A 142 7.13 13.93 4.55
N ALA A 143 5.84 14.01 4.90
CA ALA A 143 5.37 14.20 6.27
C ALA A 143 4.33 13.12 6.61
N HIS A 144 4.11 12.89 7.90
CA HIS A 144 3.13 11.91 8.35
C HIS A 144 2.42 12.37 9.63
N ASP A 145 1.22 11.86 9.85
CA ASP A 145 0.50 12.00 11.13
C ASP A 145 0.81 10.83 12.09
N THR A 146 0.07 10.73 13.18
CA THR A 146 0.33 9.77 14.27
C THR A 146 -0.42 8.44 14.10
N ARG A 147 -1.04 8.17 12.95
CA ARG A 147 -1.83 6.95 12.74
C ARG A 147 -0.95 5.72 12.57
N HIS A 148 -1.57 4.55 12.72
CA HIS A 148 -0.93 3.29 12.35
C HIS A 148 -0.44 3.35 10.91
N PHE A 149 0.78 2.84 10.72
CA PHE A 149 1.50 2.79 9.46
C PHE A 149 1.87 4.14 8.84
N SER A 150 1.43 5.30 9.35
CA SER A 150 1.73 6.60 8.74
C SER A 150 3.24 6.86 8.64
N ARG A 151 4.01 6.50 9.67
CA ARG A 151 5.48 6.56 9.65
C ARG A 151 6.07 5.54 8.67
N ASP A 152 5.67 4.27 8.78
CA ASP A 152 6.15 3.18 7.93
C ASP A 152 5.90 3.49 6.43
N PHE A 153 4.75 4.10 6.12
CA PHE A 153 4.37 4.55 4.79
C PHE A 153 5.21 5.73 4.31
N ALA A 154 5.52 6.70 5.17
CA ALA A 154 6.36 7.83 4.79
C ALA A 154 7.79 7.37 4.49
N GLU A 155 8.34 6.49 5.32
CA GLU A 155 9.65 5.86 5.11
C GLU A 155 9.68 5.04 3.81
N PHE A 156 8.63 4.24 3.57
CA PHE A 156 8.49 3.47 2.33
C PHE A 156 8.45 4.39 1.09
N CYS A 157 7.63 5.43 1.11
CA CYS A 157 7.53 6.38 0.00
C CYS A 157 8.87 7.08 -0.26
N ALA A 158 9.56 7.56 0.78
CA ALA A 158 10.87 8.17 0.66
C ALA A 158 11.91 7.21 0.06
N LYS A 159 11.88 5.94 0.48
CA LYS A 159 12.72 4.89 -0.10
C LYS A 159 12.42 4.66 -1.59
N VAL A 160 11.15 4.53 -1.97
CA VAL A 160 10.75 4.36 -3.38
C VAL A 160 11.20 5.58 -4.21
N THR A 161 11.15 6.79 -3.64
CA THR A 161 11.69 7.99 -4.29
C THR A 161 13.17 7.90 -4.56
N ALA A 162 13.96 7.53 -3.56
CA ALA A 162 15.41 7.34 -3.72
C ALA A 162 15.74 6.25 -4.75
N ASP A 163 15.04 5.11 -4.69
CA ASP A 163 15.23 3.98 -5.61
C ASP A 163 14.90 4.35 -7.08
N LEU A 164 14.04 5.35 -7.31
CA LEU A 164 13.69 5.86 -8.64
C LEU A 164 14.53 7.09 -9.06
N GLY A 165 15.58 7.41 -8.31
CA GLY A 165 16.53 8.48 -8.62
C GLY A 165 16.01 9.89 -8.32
N GLY A 166 15.03 10.03 -7.42
CA GLY A 166 14.67 11.31 -6.81
C GLY A 166 15.39 11.52 -5.47
N ASP A 167 15.39 12.76 -4.98
CA ASP A 167 15.82 13.08 -3.63
C ASP A 167 14.60 13.18 -2.71
N ALA A 168 14.70 12.61 -1.52
CA ALA A 168 13.60 12.56 -0.55
C ALA A 168 14.00 13.22 0.77
N TYR A 169 13.21 14.19 1.21
CA TYR A 169 13.28 14.74 2.56
C TYR A 169 12.16 14.12 3.40
N LEU A 170 12.52 13.55 4.55
CA LEU A 170 11.57 12.98 5.49
C LEU A 170 11.76 13.65 6.86
N PHE A 171 10.67 14.13 7.46
CA PHE A 171 10.72 14.65 8.82
C PHE A 171 11.00 13.54 9.84
N GLU A 172 11.75 13.86 10.90
CA GLU A 172 12.11 12.90 11.97
C GLU A 172 10.89 12.34 12.73
N GLY A 173 9.80 13.11 12.78
CA GLY A 173 8.56 12.69 13.44
C GLY A 173 7.33 13.33 12.82
N ALA A 174 6.19 13.14 13.47
CA ALA A 174 4.91 13.62 12.96
C ALA A 174 4.90 15.13 12.71
N ARG A 175 4.31 15.53 11.58
CA ARG A 175 4.21 16.93 11.14
C ARG A 175 2.86 17.23 10.51
N SER A 176 2.44 18.49 10.66
CA SER A 176 1.18 18.98 10.12
C SER A 176 1.29 19.29 8.62
N THR A 177 0.17 19.20 7.91
CA THR A 177 0.05 19.61 6.50
C THR A 177 0.58 21.03 6.21
N PRO A 178 0.31 22.07 7.03
CA PRO A 178 0.89 23.40 6.78
C PRO A 178 2.41 23.42 6.91
N GLN A 179 3.01 22.61 7.79
CA GLN A 179 4.48 22.54 7.89
C GLN A 179 5.10 21.86 6.68
N LEU A 180 4.45 20.83 6.12
CA LEU A 180 4.86 20.27 4.83
C LEU A 180 4.77 21.32 3.73
N SER A 181 3.67 22.07 3.66
CA SER A 181 3.48 23.13 2.66
C SER A 181 4.58 24.20 2.73
N PHE A 182 4.96 24.62 3.94
CA PHE A 182 6.10 25.51 4.16
C PHE A 182 7.41 24.88 3.65
N ALA A 183 7.70 23.65 4.05
CA ALA A 183 8.96 22.97 3.71
C ALA A 183 9.14 22.75 2.20
N VAL A 184 8.07 22.44 1.46
CA VAL A 184 8.13 22.31 -0.01
C VAL A 184 8.62 23.60 -0.65
N ARG A 185 8.15 24.76 -0.17
CA ARG A 185 8.54 26.07 -0.69
C ARG A 185 9.96 26.44 -0.28
N GLU A 186 10.29 26.22 1.00
CA GLU A 186 11.60 26.53 1.57
C GLU A 186 12.72 25.72 0.91
N LEU A 187 12.50 24.42 0.74
CA LEU A 187 13.46 23.50 0.12
C LEU A 187 13.43 23.55 -1.42
N ARG A 188 12.53 24.34 -2.01
CA ARG A 188 12.27 24.39 -3.46
C ARG A 188 12.03 22.99 -4.05
N ALA A 189 11.29 22.16 -3.31
CA ALA A 189 10.95 20.81 -3.72
C ALA A 189 9.85 20.80 -4.79
N ASP A 190 9.77 19.72 -5.56
CA ASP A 190 8.81 19.55 -6.66
C ASP A 190 7.43 19.12 -6.16
N ALA A 191 7.38 18.38 -5.06
CA ALA A 191 6.13 17.94 -4.46
C ALA A 191 6.27 17.67 -2.97
N GLY A 192 5.14 17.77 -2.26
CA GLY A 192 4.97 17.31 -0.90
C GLY A 192 3.97 16.16 -0.83
N VAL A 193 4.26 15.15 -0.02
CA VAL A 193 3.34 14.04 0.28
C VAL A 193 3.11 13.99 1.78
N VAL A 194 1.84 14.05 2.19
CA VAL A 194 1.44 13.87 3.59
C VAL A 194 0.71 12.55 3.75
N LEU A 195 1.22 11.69 4.62
CA LEU A 195 0.61 10.42 4.99
C LEU A 195 -0.38 10.72 6.13
N THR A 196 -1.63 10.97 5.74
CA THR A 196 -2.74 11.29 6.67
C THR A 196 -4.09 10.92 6.08
N ALA A 197 -5.04 10.58 6.94
CA ALA A 197 -6.45 10.46 6.58
C ALA A 197 -7.30 11.64 7.10
N SER A 198 -6.67 12.76 7.46
CA SER A 198 -7.33 13.92 8.09
C SER A 198 -8.03 13.50 9.39
N HIS A 199 -9.36 13.57 9.43
CA HIS A 199 -10.18 13.27 10.61
C HIS A 199 -10.74 11.85 10.64
N ASN A 200 -10.55 11.04 9.58
CA ASN A 200 -11.02 9.65 9.55
C ASN A 200 -10.42 8.89 10.75
N PRO A 201 -11.06 7.89 11.35
CA PRO A 201 -10.42 7.09 12.40
C PRO A 201 -9.25 6.25 11.86
#